data_AF-A0A934DY68-F1
#
_entry.id   AF-A0A934DY68-F1
#
_cell.length_a   1.000
_cell.length_b   1.000
_cell.length_c   1.000
_cell.angle_alpha   90.00
_cell.angle_beta   90.00
_cell.angle_gamma   90.00
#
_symmetry.space_group_name_H-M   'P 1'
#
loop_
_entity.id
_entity.type
_entity.pdbx_description
1 polymer ?
#
loop_
_entity_poly.entity_id
_entity_poly.type
_entity_poly.pdbx_seq_one_letter_code
_entity_poly.pdbx_strand_id
1 'polypeptide(L)'
;MGTPKQLSAARRAWATRRSPTYKARRTANASQVALRAWARENSWYVVFLDAPSGHPRTGIVDALLVRIGTHDSDALEVRLLQLKGGSAGLKALERRRLVAACSKLWVSPAYAFFDGEAVEVDLPVQSTEAEMPAPQALKTRRR
;
A
#
# COMPACT_ATOMS: atom_id res chain seq x y z
N MET A 1 19.45 44.48 -14.09
CA MET A 1 19.93 44.26 -12.71
C MET A 1 18.74 44.30 -11.77
N GLY A 2 18.49 43.26 -10.97
CA GLY A 2 17.39 43.25 -10.00
C GLY A 2 17.68 44.20 -8.83
N THR A 3 16.63 44.82 -8.26
CA THR A 3 16.78 45.74 -7.14
C THR A 3 17.29 45.01 -5.87
N PRO A 4 17.95 45.70 -4.92
CA PRO A 4 18.48 45.08 -3.69
C PRO A 4 17.43 44.28 -2.90
N LYS A 5 16.19 44.78 -2.89
CA LYS A 5 15.02 44.13 -2.28
C LYS A 5 14.68 42.80 -2.98
N GLN A 6 14.70 42.76 -4.31
CA GLN A 6 14.50 41.53 -5.11
C GLN A 6 15.63 40.51 -4.90
N LEU A 7 16.89 40.96 -4.82
CA LEU A 7 18.03 40.08 -4.53
C LEU A 7 17.94 39.46 -3.12
N SER A 8 17.45 40.22 -2.13
CA SER A 8 17.21 39.72 -0.76
C SER A 8 16.08 38.68 -0.69
N ALA A 9 15.04 38.83 -1.52
CA ALA A 9 13.91 37.91 -1.58
C ALA A 9 14.30 36.62 -2.30
N ALA A 10 15.06 36.73 -3.39
CA ALA A 10 15.60 35.59 -4.12
C ALA A 10 16.57 34.74 -3.26
N ARG A 11 17.46 35.40 -2.50
CA ARG A 11 18.35 34.71 -1.54
C ARG A 11 17.57 33.99 -0.44
N ARG A 12 16.54 34.62 0.13
CA ARG A 12 15.67 33.99 1.14
C ARG A 12 14.87 32.82 0.56
N ALA A 13 14.35 32.95 -0.65
CA ALA A 13 13.64 31.87 -1.36
C ALA A 13 14.57 30.68 -1.66
N TRP A 14 15.83 30.95 -2.03
CA TRP A 14 16.83 29.91 -2.26
C TRP A 14 17.24 29.22 -0.96
N ALA A 15 17.52 29.98 0.11
CA ALA A 15 17.88 29.44 1.42
C ALA A 15 16.75 28.59 2.07
N THR A 16 15.50 28.87 1.74
CA THR A 16 14.32 28.13 2.22
C THR A 16 13.82 27.07 1.24
N ARG A 17 14.48 26.92 0.08
CA ARG A 17 14.10 25.96 -0.96
C ARG A 17 14.31 24.54 -0.45
N ARG A 18 13.20 23.87 -0.13
CA ARG A 18 13.22 22.45 0.25
C ARG A 18 13.47 21.57 -0.97
N SER A 19 14.24 20.50 -0.78
CA SER A 19 14.51 19.51 -1.83
C SER A 19 13.21 18.84 -2.30
N PRO A 20 13.15 18.37 -3.56
CA PRO A 20 12.04 17.54 -4.04
C PRO A 20 11.80 16.31 -3.16
N THR A 21 12.87 15.70 -2.65
CA THR A 21 12.82 14.55 -1.73
C THR A 21 12.13 14.90 -0.41
N TYR A 22 12.44 16.07 0.17
CA TYR A 22 11.77 16.54 1.38
C TYR A 22 10.26 16.75 1.15
N LYS A 23 9.88 17.37 0.02
CA LYS A 23 8.47 17.59 -0.33
C LYS A 23 7.74 16.27 -0.53
N ALA A 24 8.31 15.34 -1.28
CA ALA A 24 7.76 14.01 -1.50
C ALA A 24 7.56 13.26 -0.18
N ARG A 25 8.55 13.28 0.72
CA ARG A 25 8.46 12.66 2.05
C ARG A 25 7.38 13.30 2.91
N ARG A 26 7.29 14.63 2.92
CA ARG A 26 6.24 15.34 3.67
C ARG A 26 4.85 14.95 3.18
N THR A 27 4.65 14.90 1.86
CA THR A 27 3.36 14.53 1.27
C THR A 27 3.04 13.06 1.54
N ALA A 28 4.01 12.15 1.42
CA ALA A 28 3.84 10.74 1.77
C ALA A 28 3.39 10.60 3.24
N ASN A 29 4.13 11.20 4.17
CA ASN A 29 3.77 11.18 5.59
C ASN A 29 2.35 11.71 5.84
N ALA A 30 1.96 12.82 5.21
CA ALA A 30 0.61 13.37 5.34
C ALA A 30 -0.48 12.40 4.83
N SER A 31 -0.26 11.76 3.68
CA SER A 31 -1.21 10.78 3.13
C SER A 31 -1.35 9.54 4.02
N GLN A 32 -0.26 9.09 4.64
CA GLN A 32 -0.30 7.96 5.57
C GLN A 32 -1.03 8.30 6.87
N VAL A 33 -0.80 9.50 7.43
CA VAL A 33 -1.51 9.97 8.63
C VAL A 33 -3.01 10.06 8.36
N ALA A 34 -3.40 10.64 7.22
CA ALA A 34 -4.80 10.72 6.82
C ALA A 34 -5.43 9.32 6.62
N LEU A 35 -4.72 8.40 5.96
CA LEU A 35 -5.21 7.04 5.77
C LEU A 35 -5.36 6.29 7.10
N ARG A 36 -4.42 6.46 8.05
CA ARG A 36 -4.53 5.85 9.39
C ARG A 36 -5.77 6.34 10.15
N ALA A 37 -6.04 7.65 10.10
CA ALA A 37 -7.21 8.22 10.74
C ALA A 37 -8.50 7.64 10.15
N TRP A 38 -8.62 7.67 8.82
CA TRP A 38 -9.77 7.09 8.11
C TRP A 38 -9.93 5.58 8.38
N ALA A 39 -8.84 4.82 8.38
CA ALA A 39 -8.87 3.38 8.63
C ALA A 39 -9.40 3.07 10.04
N ARG A 40 -8.93 3.81 11.05
CA ARG A 40 -9.39 3.66 12.44
C ARG A 40 -10.88 3.96 12.59
N GLU A 41 -11.37 5.01 11.94
CA GLU A 41 -12.79 5.39 11.95
C GLU A 41 -13.69 4.34 11.27
N ASN A 42 -13.13 3.58 10.32
CA ASN A 42 -13.88 2.61 9.51
C ASN A 42 -13.56 1.14 9.89
N SER A 43 -12.97 0.91 11.07
CA SER A 43 -12.63 -0.42 11.60
C SER A 43 -11.71 -1.23 10.67
N TRP A 44 -10.76 -0.56 10.03
CA TRP A 44 -9.69 -1.18 9.26
C TRP A 44 -8.36 -1.08 9.99
N TYR A 45 -7.58 -2.15 9.95
CA TYR A 45 -6.15 -2.09 10.21
C TYR A 45 -5.43 -1.71 8.93
N VAL A 46 -4.38 -0.88 9.03
CA VAL A 46 -3.59 -0.46 7.88
C VAL A 46 -2.13 -0.85 8.05
N VAL A 47 -1.55 -1.45 7.02
CA VAL A 47 -0.13 -1.81 6.95
C VAL A 47 0.50 -1.06 5.79
N PHE A 48 1.48 -0.20 6.08
CA PHE A 48 2.24 0.51 5.05
C PHE A 48 3.41 -0.35 4.58
N LEU A 49 3.56 -0.46 3.27
CA LEU A 49 4.59 -1.25 2.61
C LEU A 49 5.81 -0.39 2.25
N ASP A 50 6.17 0.57 3.08
CA ASP A 50 7.38 1.36 2.82
C ASP A 50 8.63 0.50 2.98
N ALA A 51 9.64 0.71 2.12
CA ALA A 51 10.96 0.15 2.37
C ALA A 51 11.63 0.91 3.53
N PRO A 52 12.27 0.23 4.49
CA PRO A 52 13.19 0.88 5.42
C PRO A 52 14.34 1.45 4.59
N SER A 53 14.25 2.76 4.31
CA SER A 53 15.20 3.64 3.61
C SER A 53 16.25 2.99 2.68
N GLY A 54 16.16 3.24 1.37
CA GLY A 54 17.29 3.03 0.44
C GLY A 54 16.93 2.40 -0.90
N HIS A 55 15.85 1.61 -0.95
CA HIS A 55 15.36 1.00 -2.18
C HIS A 55 13.91 1.39 -2.42
N PRO A 56 13.62 2.28 -3.38
CA PRO A 56 12.24 2.57 -3.75
C PRO A 56 11.59 1.27 -4.21
N ARG A 57 10.52 0.84 -3.54
CA ARG A 57 9.72 -0.28 -4.03
C ARG A 57 9.13 0.13 -5.37
N THR A 58 9.32 -0.71 -6.37
CA THR A 58 8.77 -0.53 -7.73
C THR A 58 7.34 -1.08 -7.86
N GLY A 59 6.77 -1.57 -6.75
CA GLY A 59 5.43 -2.10 -6.65
C GLY A 59 4.34 -1.02 -6.78
N ILE A 60 3.15 -1.45 -7.21
CA ILE A 60 1.95 -0.60 -7.32
C ILE A 60 1.18 -0.50 -5.99
N VAL A 61 1.54 -1.32 -5.00
CA VAL A 61 0.85 -1.37 -3.70
C VAL A 61 1.71 -0.64 -2.67
N ASP A 62 1.17 0.45 -2.12
CA ASP A 62 1.82 1.25 -1.08
C ASP A 62 1.36 0.82 0.32
N ALA A 63 0.14 0.30 0.44
CA ALA A 63 -0.42 -0.14 1.72
C ALA A 63 -1.47 -1.25 1.54
N LEU A 64 -1.81 -1.90 2.65
CA LEU A 64 -2.89 -2.87 2.78
C LEU A 64 -3.90 -2.35 3.81
N LEU A 65 -5.19 -2.50 3.55
CA LEU A 65 -6.21 -2.49 4.60
C LEU A 65 -6.64 -3.91 4.88
N VAL A 66 -6.69 -4.28 6.14
CA VAL A 66 -7.13 -5.60 6.58
C VAL A 66 -8.17 -5.47 7.68
N ARG A 67 -9.18 -6.34 7.66
CA ARG A 67 -10.12 -6.53 8.76
C ARG A 67 -10.69 -7.94 8.72
N ILE A 68 -11.18 -8.41 9.86
CA ILE A 68 -12.05 -9.57 9.92
C ILE A 68 -13.39 -9.20 9.26
N GLY A 69 -13.97 -10.11 8.49
CA GLY A 69 -15.23 -9.92 7.80
C GLY A 69 -16.34 -9.53 8.77
N THR A 70 -17.20 -8.59 8.37
CA THR A 70 -18.26 -8.10 9.25
C THR A 70 -19.39 -9.11 9.49
N HIS A 71 -19.46 -10.15 8.66
CA HIS A 71 -20.50 -11.19 8.70
C HIS A 71 -19.96 -12.60 8.94
N ASP A 72 -18.63 -12.77 8.86
CA ASP A 72 -17.95 -14.05 9.00
C ASP A 72 -16.60 -13.79 9.69
N SER A 73 -16.45 -14.34 10.90
CA SER A 73 -15.26 -14.15 11.73
C SER A 73 -14.03 -14.84 11.18
N ASP A 74 -14.21 -15.82 10.30
CA ASP A 74 -13.11 -16.56 9.67
C ASP A 74 -12.73 -15.95 8.32
N ALA A 75 -13.55 -15.06 7.77
CA ALA A 75 -13.24 -14.31 6.56
C ALA A 75 -12.26 -13.16 6.86
N LEU A 76 -11.20 -13.04 6.06
CA LEU A 76 -10.30 -11.90 6.08
C LEU A 76 -10.54 -11.03 4.85
N GLU A 77 -10.93 -9.77 5.05
CA GLU A 77 -11.01 -8.78 3.98
C GLU A 77 -9.67 -8.08 3.84
N VAL A 78 -9.07 -8.15 2.65
CA VAL A 78 -7.81 -7.45 2.30
C VAL A 78 -8.07 -6.51 1.13
N ARG A 79 -7.68 -5.24 1.27
CA ARG A 79 -7.70 -4.26 0.18
C ARG A 79 -6.29 -3.75 -0.11
N LEU A 80 -5.86 -3.90 -1.36
CA LEU A 80 -4.61 -3.32 -1.84
C LEU A 80 -4.81 -1.84 -2.14
N LEU A 81 -3.90 -1.00 -1.65
CA LEU A 81 -3.96 0.44 -1.83
C LEU A 81 -2.74 0.99 -2.55
N GLN A 82 -3.00 1.91 -3.47
CA GLN A 82 -2.00 2.86 -3.95
C GLN A 82 -2.30 4.21 -3.30
N LEU A 83 -1.32 4.79 -2.62
CA LEU A 83 -1.35 6.13 -2.07
C LEU A 83 -0.91 7.15 -3.11
N LYS A 84 -1.68 8.23 -3.21
CA LYS A 84 -1.34 9.37 -4.05
C LYS A 84 -1.27 10.63 -3.20
N GLY A 85 -0.22 11.40 -3.44
CA GLY A 85 -0.02 12.69 -2.82
C GLY A 85 -0.53 13.83 -3.69
N GLY A 86 -1.14 14.84 -3.07
CA GLY A 86 -1.57 16.07 -3.76
C GLY A 86 -2.79 15.88 -4.66
N SER A 87 -2.92 16.72 -5.69
CA SER A 87 -4.05 16.73 -6.63
C SER A 87 -3.96 15.68 -7.75
N ALA A 88 -2.96 14.80 -7.71
CA ALA A 88 -2.77 13.78 -8.73
C ALA A 88 -3.76 12.62 -8.52
N GLY A 89 -4.74 12.49 -9.42
CA GLY A 89 -5.64 11.34 -9.46
C GLY A 89 -4.95 10.05 -9.91
N LEU A 90 -5.62 8.92 -9.72
CA LEU A 90 -5.20 7.62 -10.25
C LEU A 90 -5.38 7.56 -11.77
N LYS A 91 -4.32 7.17 -12.49
CA LYS A 91 -4.38 6.92 -13.94
C LYS A 91 -5.06 5.58 -14.24
N ALA A 92 -5.61 5.43 -15.44
CA ALA A 92 -6.26 4.19 -15.85
C ALA A 92 -5.32 2.98 -15.82
N LEU A 93 -4.06 3.16 -16.23
CA LEU A 93 -3.04 2.12 -16.16
C LEU A 93 -2.74 1.69 -14.72
N GLU A 94 -2.70 2.64 -13.78
CA GLU A 94 -2.44 2.36 -12.36
C GLU A 94 -3.57 1.54 -11.75
N ARG A 95 -4.83 1.88 -12.06
CA ARG A 95 -6.00 1.07 -11.66
C ARG A 95 -5.89 -0.37 -12.17
N ARG A 96 -5.57 -0.55 -13.46
CA ARG A 96 -5.39 -1.89 -14.04
C ARG A 96 -4.29 -2.68 -13.35
N ARG A 97 -3.15 -2.04 -13.06
CA ARG A 97 -2.04 -2.67 -12.34
C ARG A 97 -2.42 -3.05 -10.91
N LEU A 98 -3.18 -2.22 -10.20
CA LEU A 98 -3.64 -2.51 -8.84
C LEU A 98 -4.63 -3.68 -8.84
N VAL A 99 -5.58 -3.73 -9.78
CA VAL A 99 -6.48 -4.87 -9.95
C VAL A 99 -5.70 -6.15 -10.26
N ALA A 100 -4.73 -6.09 -11.17
CA ALA A 100 -3.89 -7.23 -11.49
C ALA A 100 -3.00 -7.69 -10.31
N ALA A 101 -2.71 -6.80 -9.36
CA ALA A 101 -1.99 -7.16 -8.14
C ALA A 101 -2.86 -7.97 -7.17
N CYS A 102 -4.18 -7.77 -7.17
CA CYS A 102 -5.09 -8.57 -6.34
C CYS A 102 -5.03 -10.06 -6.68
N SER A 103 -4.87 -10.40 -7.96
CA SER A 103 -4.71 -11.79 -8.42
C SER A 103 -3.36 -12.43 -8.05
N LYS A 104 -2.45 -11.65 -7.45
CA LYS A 104 -1.12 -12.11 -7.02
C LYS A 104 -0.99 -12.18 -5.50
N LEU A 105 -2.09 -12.01 -4.77
CA LEU A 105 -2.11 -12.16 -3.33
C LEU A 105 -1.91 -13.64 -2.99
N TRP A 106 -0.82 -13.95 -2.32
CA TRP A 106 -0.54 -15.28 -1.80
C TRP A 106 -1.06 -15.38 -0.36
N VAL A 107 -1.81 -16.43 -0.05
CA VAL A 107 -2.27 -16.74 1.30
C VAL A 107 -1.89 -18.17 1.61
N SER A 108 -1.15 -18.35 2.69
CA SER A 108 -0.79 -19.66 3.24
C SER A 108 -1.04 -19.66 4.75
N PRO A 109 -1.43 -20.80 5.32
CA PRO A 109 -1.53 -20.92 6.77
C PRO A 109 -0.16 -20.69 7.41
N ALA A 110 -0.17 -20.12 8.60
CA ALA A 110 0.97 -19.96 9.49
C ALA A 110 0.45 -20.04 10.93
N TYR A 111 1.22 -20.65 11.80
CA TYR A 111 0.89 -20.77 13.22
C TYR A 111 1.96 -20.07 14.03
N ALA A 112 1.56 -19.36 15.08
CA ALA A 112 2.49 -18.76 16.02
C ALA A 112 2.11 -19.17 17.44
N PHE A 113 3.09 -19.60 18.21
CA PHE A 113 2.94 -20.01 19.60
C PHE A 113 3.84 -19.15 20.48
N PHE A 114 3.31 -18.67 21.60
CA PHE A 114 4.09 -17.97 22.62
C PHE A 114 4.09 -18.80 23.90
N ASP A 115 5.27 -19.22 24.34
CA ASP A 115 5.45 -20.12 25.49
C ASP A 115 5.59 -19.38 26.84
N GLY A 116 5.54 -18.04 26.81
CA GLY A 116 5.80 -17.18 27.97
C GLY A 116 7.16 -16.46 27.90
N GLU A 117 8.08 -16.92 27.05
CA GLU A 117 9.41 -16.33 26.87
C GLU A 117 9.67 -15.91 25.41
N ALA A 118 9.31 -16.76 24.45
CA ALA A 118 9.59 -16.57 23.04
C ALA A 118 8.38 -16.91 22.15
N VAL A 119 8.38 -16.33 20.94
CA VAL A 119 7.41 -16.66 19.89
C VAL A 119 8.07 -17.61 18.90
N GLU A 120 7.49 -18.80 18.75
CA GLU A 120 7.80 -19.73 17.67
C GLU A 120 6.78 -19.57 16.54
N VAL A 121 7.24 -19.57 15.28
CA VAL A 121 6.39 -19.43 14.10
C VAL A 121 6.59 -20.64 13.20
N ASP A 122 5.54 -21.43 13.02
CA ASP A 122 5.47 -22.52 12.05
C ASP A 122 4.87 -22.04 10.73
N LEU A 123 5.65 -22.18 9.66
CA LEU A 123 5.27 -21.83 8.29
C LEU A 123 5.19 -23.13 7.49
N PRO A 124 4.05 -23.86 7.56
CA PRO A 124 3.94 -25.14 6.89
C PRO A 124 4.18 -24.99 5.39
N VAL A 125 5.09 -25.81 4.86
CA VAL A 125 5.40 -25.84 3.43
C VAL A 125 4.19 -26.43 2.71
N GLN A 126 3.58 -25.66 1.81
CA GLN A 126 2.56 -26.18 0.91
C GLN A 126 3.22 -27.18 -0.05
N SER A 127 2.83 -28.45 0.02
CA SER A 127 3.13 -29.46 -1.02
C SER A 127 2.62 -28.92 -2.36
N THR A 128 3.48 -28.86 -3.37
CA THR A 128 3.25 -28.17 -4.64
C THR A 128 2.27 -28.89 -5.60
N GLU A 129 1.40 -29.77 -5.09
CA GLU A 129 0.55 -30.66 -5.89
C GLU A 129 -0.95 -30.31 -5.89
N ALA A 130 -1.35 -29.12 -5.47
CA ALA A 130 -2.71 -28.65 -5.69
C ALA A 130 -2.83 -27.99 -7.07
N GLU A 131 -3.17 -28.82 -8.06
CA GLU A 131 -3.64 -28.46 -9.39
C GLU A 131 -4.54 -27.20 -9.33
N MET A 132 -4.10 -26.10 -9.94
CA MET A 132 -4.97 -24.95 -10.15
C MET A 132 -6.18 -25.41 -10.98
N PRO A 133 -7.43 -25.18 -10.55
CA PRO A 133 -8.57 -25.45 -11.42
C PRO A 133 -8.47 -24.56 -12.65
N ALA A 134 -8.45 -25.20 -13.83
CA ALA A 134 -8.43 -24.52 -15.11
C ALA A 134 -9.54 -23.47 -15.18
N PRO A 135 -9.29 -22.28 -15.77
CA PRO A 135 -10.31 -21.24 -15.88
C PRO A 135 -11.51 -21.79 -16.64
N GLN A 136 -12.66 -21.90 -15.97
CA GLN A 136 -13.90 -22.30 -16.61
C GLN A 136 -14.26 -21.25 -17.66
N ALA A 137 -14.21 -21.64 -18.93
CA ALA A 137 -14.60 -20.80 -20.05
C ALA A 137 -16.06 -20.38 -19.89
N LEU A 138 -16.29 -19.06 -19.83
CA LEU A 138 -17.62 -18.46 -19.87
C LEU A 138 -18.32 -18.93 -21.15
N LYS A 139 -19.32 -19.81 -21.03
CA LYS A 139 -20.22 -20.15 -22.13
C LYS A 139 -21.08 -18.93 -22.43
N THR A 140 -20.69 -18.15 -23.42
CA THR A 140 -21.54 -17.11 -24.03
C THR A 140 -22.71 -17.80 -24.73
N ARG A 141 -23.85 -17.88 -24.05
CA ARG A 141 -25.13 -18.14 -24.72
C ARG A 141 -25.46 -16.92 -25.58
N ARG A 142 -25.24 -17.02 -26.89
CA ARG A 142 -25.91 -16.15 -27.86
C ARG A 142 -27.40 -16.53 -27.86
N ARG A 143 -28.25 -15.54 -27.61
CA ARG A 143 -29.65 -15.57 -28.01
C ARG A 143 -29.77 -14.94 -29.39
#